data_AF-A0A923MJ98-F1
#
_entry.id   AF-A0A923MJ98-F1
#
_cell.length_a   1.000
_cell.length_b   1.000
_cell.length_c   1.000
_cell.angle_alpha   90.00
_cell.angle_beta   90.00
_cell.angle_gamma   90.00
#
_symmetry.space_group_name_H-M   'P 1'
#
loop_
_entity.id
_entity.type
_entity.pdbx_description
1 polymer ?
#
loop_
_entity_poly.entity_id
_entity_poly.type
_entity_poly.pdbx_seq_one_letter_code
_entity_poly.pdbx_strand_id
1 'polypeptide(L)' 'MMLYCARCQDATLSIDLNGHPAHVCPQCGAVYAHRYGKIYSMIADLHGAQSVKDLLHAIGPCRKETTASA' A
#
# COMPACT_ATOMS: atom_id res chain seq x y z
N MET A 1 10.56 -6.07 -8.23
CA MET A 1 9.50 -6.36 -9.23
C MET A 1 8.45 -5.28 -9.04
N MET A 2 8.08 -4.55 -10.10
CA MET A 2 7.03 -3.52 -9.99
C MET A 2 5.71 -4.15 -10.43
N LEU A 3 4.69 -4.07 -9.58
CA LEU A 3 3.37 -4.64 -9.86
C LEU A 3 2.38 -3.52 -10.17
N TYR A 4 1.58 -3.71 -11.21
CA TYR A 4 0.57 -2.72 -11.64
C TYR A 4 -0.82 -3.21 -11.26
N CYS A 5 -1.66 -2.28 -10.82
CA CYS A 5 -3.03 -2.59 -10.48
C CYS A 5 -3.83 -2.94 -11.73
N ALA A 6 -4.49 -4.09 -11.76
CA ALA A 6 -5.34 -4.49 -12.89
C ALA A 6 -6.54 -3.56 -13.11
N ARG A 7 -6.96 -2.78 -12.09
CA ARG A 7 -8.07 -1.81 -12.20
C ARG A 7 -7.58 -0.47 -12.74
N CYS A 8 -6.65 0.14 -12.04
CA CYS A 8 -6.20 1.51 -12.34
C CYS A 8 -5.06 1.57 -13.35
N GLN A 9 -4.42 0.44 -13.66
CA GLN A 9 -3.15 0.36 -14.42
C GLN A 9 -2.00 1.17 -13.81
N ASP A 10 -2.17 1.59 -12.55
CA ASP A 10 -1.23 2.40 -11.79
C ASP A 10 -0.25 1.54 -11.00
N ALA A 11 0.88 2.14 -10.62
CA ALA A 11 1.90 1.46 -9.82
C ALA A 11 1.34 1.12 -8.42
N THR A 12 1.55 -0.13 -7.98
CA THR A 12 1.19 -0.54 -6.62
C THR A 12 2.35 -0.29 -5.66
N LEU A 13 2.00 -0.05 -4.40
CA LEU A 13 2.95 0.08 -3.30
C LEU A 13 3.22 -1.28 -2.68
N SER A 14 4.48 -1.64 -2.53
CA SER A 14 4.87 -2.87 -1.82
C SER A 14 4.69 -2.66 -0.32
N ILE A 15 4.00 -3.59 0.35
CA ILE A 15 3.83 -3.64 1.80
C ILE A 15 4.19 -5.03 2.32
N ASP A 16 4.70 -5.09 3.54
CA ASP A 16 4.91 -6.34 4.25
C ASP A 16 3.74 -6.60 5.20
N LEU A 17 3.05 -7.72 5.01
CA LEU A 17 1.98 -8.17 5.90
C LEU A 17 2.52 -9.31 6.75
N ASN A 18 3.19 -8.98 7.85
CA ASN A 18 3.70 -9.95 8.81
C ASN A 18 4.62 -11.00 8.14
N GLY A 19 5.61 -10.54 7.37
CA GLY A 19 6.54 -11.37 6.61
C GLY A 19 6.04 -11.85 5.26
N HIS A 20 4.83 -11.44 4.84
CA HIS A 20 4.26 -11.80 3.55
C HIS A 20 4.29 -10.60 2.60
N PRO A 21 5.03 -10.69 1.47
CA PRO A 21 5.07 -9.60 0.50
C PRO A 21 3.71 -9.43 -0.15
N ALA A 22 3.17 -8.22 -0.04
CA ALA A 22 1.93 -7.81 -0.65
C ALA A 22 2.08 -6.46 -1.36
N HIS A 23 1.13 -6.14 -2.23
CA HIS A 23 1.11 -4.93 -3.02
C HIS A 23 -0.27 -4.29 -2.91
N VAL A 24 -0.33 -2.99 -2.65
CA VAL A 24 -1.59 -2.25 -2.56
C VAL A 24 -1.65 -1.17 -3.64
N CYS A 25 -2.75 -1.06 -4.35
CA CYS A 25 -2.98 0.04 -5.26
C CYS A 25 -3.39 1.29 -4.47
N PRO A 26 -2.63 2.41 -4.54
CA PRO A 26 -2.97 3.61 -3.80
C PRO A 26 -4.21 4.33 -4.35
N GLN A 27 -4.58 4.06 -5.62
CA GLN A 27 -5.70 4.68 -6.31
C GLN A 27 -7.06 4.06 -5.94
N CYS A 28 -7.15 2.73 -5.88
CA CYS A 28 -8.42 2.03 -5.63
C CYS A 28 -8.43 1.14 -4.38
N GLY A 29 -7.29 0.96 -3.71
CA GLY A 29 -7.21 0.11 -2.52
C GLY A 29 -7.15 -1.40 -2.81
N ALA A 30 -6.97 -1.81 -4.07
CA ALA A 30 -6.78 -3.21 -4.44
C ALA A 30 -5.52 -3.80 -3.78
N VAL A 31 -5.65 -4.90 -3.05
CA VAL A 31 -4.54 -5.59 -2.37
C VAL A 31 -4.23 -6.91 -3.09
N TYR A 32 -2.97 -7.09 -3.45
CA TYR A 32 -2.43 -8.27 -4.09
C TYR A 32 -1.42 -8.94 -3.17
N ALA A 33 -1.63 -10.21 -2.83
CA ALA A 33 -0.66 -10.97 -2.05
C ALA A 33 0.12 -11.93 -2.95
N HIS A 34 1.37 -12.18 -2.56
CA HIS A 34 2.17 -13.22 -3.17
C HIS A 34 1.55 -14.60 -2.93
N ARG A 35 1.46 -15.41 -3.99
CA ARG A 35 0.94 -16.78 -3.92
C ARG A 35 2.06 -17.80 -4.07
N TYR A 36 2.70 -17.79 -5.24
CA TYR A 36 3.77 -18.74 -5.59
C TYR A 36 4.66 -18.15 -6.67
N GLY A 37 5.97 -18.38 -6.58
CA GLY A 37 6.93 -17.92 -7.58
C GLY A 37 6.90 -16.39 -7.80
N LYS A 38 6.46 -15.94 -8.98
CA LYS A 38 6.26 -14.51 -9.31
C LYS A 38 4.78 -14.13 -9.45
N ILE A 39 3.87 -14.98 -8.97
CA ILE A 39 2.43 -14.82 -9.13
C ILE A 39 1.87 -14.11 -7.90
N TYR A 40 1.14 -13.03 -8.17
CA TYR A 40 0.36 -12.29 -7.18
C TYR A 40 -1.11 -12.37 -7.55
N SER A 41 -1.97 -12.49 -6.55
CA SER A 41 -3.42 -12.50 -6.74
C SER A 41 -4.07 -11.46 -5.86
N MET A 42 -5.12 -10.83 -6.36
CA MET A 42 -5.95 -9.93 -5.57
C MET A 42 -6.58 -10.73 -4.43
N ILE A 43 -6.40 -10.28 -3.19
CA ILE A 43 -6.95 -10.94 -1.99
C ILE A 43 -7.95 -10.07 -1.25
N ALA A 44 -7.92 -8.76 -1.46
CA ALA A 44 -8.85 -7.82 -0.86
C ALA A 44 -8.98 -6.57 -1.73
N ASP A 45 -10.08 -5.85 -1.56
CA ASP A 45 -10.33 -4.54 -2.15
C ASP A 45 -10.73 -3.63 -0.99
N LEU A 46 -9.83 -2.73 -0.59
CA LEU A 46 -10.04 -1.83 0.55
C LEU A 46 -10.95 -0.66 0.20
N HIS A 47 -11.87 -0.83 -0.76
CA HIS A 47 -12.76 0.18 -1.33
C HIS A 47 -13.61 0.88 -0.25
N GLY A 48 -13.03 1.85 0.46
CA GLY A 48 -13.65 2.46 1.64
C GLY A 48 -12.69 2.81 2.78
N ALA A 49 -11.48 2.25 2.86
CA ALA A 49 -10.41 2.89 3.62
C ALA A 49 -10.06 4.16 2.84
N GLN A 50 -10.50 5.33 3.35
CA GLN A 50 -10.20 6.67 2.82
C GLN A 50 -8.88 6.63 2.09
N SER A 51 -8.95 6.81 0.76
CA SER A 51 -7.94 6.56 -0.26
C SER A 51 -6.59 6.17 0.34
N VAL A 52 -6.02 5.02 0.00
CA VAL A 52 -4.64 4.68 0.42
C VAL A 52 -3.67 5.85 0.16
N LYS A 53 -3.96 6.73 -0.81
CA LYS A 53 -3.39 8.09 -0.94
C LYS A 53 -3.41 8.95 0.34
N ASP A 54 -4.56 9.12 0.98
CA ASP A 54 -4.78 9.81 2.27
C ASP A 54 -4.05 9.11 3.42
N LEU A 55 -4.08 7.78 3.46
CA LEU A 55 -3.25 7.01 4.40
C LEU A 55 -1.77 7.31 4.14
N LEU A 56 -1.25 7.18 2.91
CA LEU A 56 0.14 7.56 2.58
C LEU A 56 0.47 9.02 2.88
N HIS A 57 -0.52 9.92 2.77
CA HIS A 57 -0.35 11.33 3.12
C HIS A 57 -0.27 11.51 4.65
N ALA A 58 -1.06 10.75 5.42
CA ALA A 58 -1.01 10.70 6.88
C ALA A 58 0.24 9.98 7.41
N ILE A 59 0.75 8.96 6.71
CA ILE A 59 2.05 8.31 6.97
C ILE A 59 3.21 9.06 6.29
N GLY A 60 3.02 10.34 5.91
CA GLY A 60 4.13 11.21 5.50
C GLY A 60 5.31 11.07 6.48
N PRO A 61 6.56 11.23 6.00
CA PRO A 61 7.75 10.84 6.75
C PRO A 61 7.67 11.40 8.16
N CYS A 62 7.81 10.55 9.18
CA CYS A 62 7.91 10.95 10.58
C CYS A 62 8.83 12.17 10.69
N ARG A 63 8.26 13.37 10.65
CA ARG A 63 8.91 14.54 11.21
C ARG A 63 8.87 14.22 12.69
N LYS A 64 10.02 13.81 13.22
CA LYS A 64 10.29 13.89 14.65
C LYS A 64 9.88 15.30 15.05
N GLU A 65 8.70 15.44 15.64
CA GLU A 65 8.39 16.59 16.46
C GLU A 65 9.37 16.51 17.63
N THR A 66 10.53 17.13 17.45
CA THR A 66 11.30 17.61 18.59
C THR A 66 10.40 18.64 19.23
N THR A 67 9.69 18.20 20.26
CA THR A 67 9.09 19.07 21.28
C THR A 67 10.22 19.91 21.85
N ALA A 68 10.43 21.10 21.29
CA ALA A 68 11.17 22.15 21.96
C ALA A 68 10.16 22.84 22.89
N SER A 69 10.12 22.36 24.14
CA SER A 69 9.56 23.12 25.25
C SER A 69 10.26 24.46 25.35
N ALA A 70 9.49 25.54 25.44
CA ALA A 70 9.91 26.83 25.96
C ALA A 70 8.83 27.33 26.92
#